data_AF-A0A2K4ZKS9-F1
#
_entry.id   AF-A0A2K4ZKS9-F1
#
_cell.length_a   1.000
_cell.length_b   1.000
_cell.length_c   1.000
_cell.angle_alpha   90.00
_cell.angle_beta   90.00
_cell.angle_gamma   90.00
#
_symmetry.space_group_name_H-M   'P 1'
#
loop_
_entity.id
_entity.type
_entity.pdbx_description
1 polymer ?
#
loop_
_entity_poly.entity_id
_entity_poly.type
_entity_poly.pdbx_seq_one_letter_code
_entity_poly.pdbx_strand_id
1 'polypeptide(L)'
;MRKYIFILLCFIMLFLSACGTSKKDSVPSDKAVSCANKAIETAEKYLSYELNYKEAKEIIDDLQSDMEYVSDLSTEDPNYFPDSNIHTAIMGLSIHLIDDNFKGSDETYSKIQDDIEELKKLID
;
A
#
# COMPACT_ATOMS: atom_id res chain seq x y z
N MET A 1 -45.13 2.61 -9.24
CA MET A 1 -44.34 2.67 -7.98
C MET A 1 -44.07 1.31 -7.32
N ARG A 2 -44.83 0.22 -7.57
CA ARG A 2 -44.56 -1.10 -6.95
C ARG A 2 -43.38 -1.90 -7.54
N LYS A 3 -42.93 -1.61 -8.77
CA LYS A 3 -41.87 -2.39 -9.45
C LYS A 3 -40.44 -2.05 -9.01
N TYR A 4 -40.23 -0.82 -8.51
CA TYR A 4 -38.91 -0.37 -8.05
C TYR A 4 -38.58 -0.80 -6.61
N ILE A 5 -39.59 -1.22 -5.84
CA ILE A 5 -39.42 -1.72 -4.46
C ILE A 5 -38.67 -3.06 -4.45
N PHE A 6 -38.93 -3.93 -5.43
CA PHE A 6 -38.24 -5.22 -5.53
C PHE A 6 -36.75 -5.08 -5.89
N ILE A 7 -36.41 -4.10 -6.74
CA ILE A 7 -35.00 -3.82 -7.09
C ILE A 7 -34.24 -3.29 -5.87
N LEU A 8 -34.88 -2.40 -5.09
CA LEU A 8 -34.28 -1.85 -3.87
C LEU A 8 -34.04 -2.95 -2.81
N LEU A 9 -34.97 -3.90 -2.67
CA LEU A 9 -34.84 -5.02 -1.73
C LEU A 9 -33.71 -5.99 -2.10
N CYS A 10 -33.48 -6.25 -3.40
CA CYS A 10 -32.34 -7.07 -3.85
C CYS A 10 -30.99 -6.40 -3.56
N PHE A 11 -30.89 -5.07 -3.67
CA PHE A 11 -29.68 -4.35 -3.30
C PHE A 11 -29.39 -4.41 -1.79
N ILE A 12 -30.43 -4.33 -0.94
CA ILE A 12 -30.26 -4.39 0.52
C ILE A 12 -29.82 -5.79 0.98
N MET A 13 -30.25 -6.88 0.33
CA MET A 13 -29.80 -8.23 0.68
C MET A 13 -28.32 -8.48 0.36
N LEU A 14 -27.75 -7.82 -0.66
CA LEU A 14 -26.31 -7.92 -0.96
C LEU A 14 -25.44 -7.28 0.14
N PHE A 15 -25.95 -6.28 0.87
CA PHE A 15 -25.26 -5.68 2.01
C PHE A 15 -25.33 -6.54 3.29
N LEU A 16 -26.29 -7.46 3.38
CA LEU A 16 -26.47 -8.33 4.56
C LEU A 16 -25.64 -9.62 4.49
N SER A 17 -25.21 -10.05 3.29
CA SER A 17 -24.24 -11.14 3.11
C SER A 17 -22.79 -10.75 3.44
N ALA A 18 -22.50 -9.46 3.69
CA ALA A 18 -21.17 -9.00 4.11
C ALA A 18 -20.99 -8.96 5.64
N CYS A 19 -22.01 -9.35 6.42
CA CYS A 19 -21.95 -9.38 7.88
C CYS A 19 -21.84 -10.83 8.35
N GLY A 20 -20.69 -11.47 8.10
CA GLY A 20 -20.62 -12.93 8.21
C GLY A 20 -19.23 -13.56 8.25
N THR A 21 -18.20 -12.83 8.64
CA THR A 21 -16.97 -13.43 9.17
C THR A 21 -16.40 -12.42 10.15
N SER A 22 -16.27 -12.82 11.41
CA SER A 22 -15.34 -12.17 12.32
C SER A 22 -14.03 -11.99 11.56
N LYS A 23 -13.69 -10.75 11.17
CA LYS A 23 -12.38 -10.44 10.62
C LYS A 23 -11.39 -11.06 11.62
N LYS A 24 -10.69 -12.13 11.22
CA LYS A 24 -9.33 -12.26 11.73
C LYS A 24 -8.73 -10.91 11.42
N ASP A 25 -8.29 -10.19 12.44
CA ASP A 25 -7.54 -8.96 12.25
C ASP A 25 -6.37 -9.34 11.33
N SER A 26 -6.52 -9.04 10.05
CA SER A 26 -5.56 -9.39 9.01
C SER A 26 -4.46 -8.34 9.11
N VAL A 27 -3.55 -8.57 10.04
CA VAL A 27 -2.39 -7.73 10.29
C VAL A 27 -1.34 -8.08 9.22
N PRO A 28 -0.55 -7.12 8.73
CA PRO A 28 0.58 -7.42 7.86
C PRO A 28 1.57 -8.39 8.51
N SER A 29 2.30 -9.14 7.71
CA SER A 29 3.39 -9.97 8.20
C SER A 29 4.57 -9.11 8.68
N ASP A 30 5.38 -9.63 9.59
CA ASP A 30 6.59 -8.96 10.07
C ASP A 30 7.54 -8.57 8.92
N LYS A 31 7.58 -9.39 7.85
CA LYS A 31 8.38 -9.10 6.66
C LYS A 31 7.84 -7.87 5.92
N ALA A 32 6.53 -7.80 5.70
CA ALA A 32 5.90 -6.64 5.07
C ALA A 32 6.08 -5.37 5.90
N VAL A 33 5.91 -5.46 7.23
CA VAL A 33 6.16 -4.34 8.16
C VAL A 33 7.61 -3.88 8.11
N SER A 34 8.57 -4.81 8.06
CA SER A 34 9.99 -4.47 7.92
C SER A 34 10.28 -3.75 6.59
N CYS A 35 9.69 -4.20 5.48
CA CYS A 35 9.84 -3.56 4.18
C CYS A 35 9.23 -2.16 4.16
N ALA A 36 8.02 -2.00 4.70
CA ALA A 36 7.34 -0.71 4.81
C ALA A 36 8.16 0.29 5.64
N ASN A 37 8.65 -0.11 6.81
CA ASN A 37 9.49 0.74 7.65
C ASN A 37 10.76 1.19 6.92
N LYS A 38 11.40 0.27 6.17
CA LYS A 38 12.60 0.61 5.41
C LYS A 38 12.29 1.54 4.23
N ALA A 39 11.14 1.36 3.58
CA ALA A 39 10.67 2.24 2.52
C ALA A 39 10.39 3.66 3.05
N ILE A 40 9.73 3.78 4.20
CA ILE A 40 9.50 5.05 4.89
C ILE A 40 10.83 5.75 5.20
N GLU A 41 11.77 5.05 5.87
CA GLU A 41 13.08 5.60 6.23
C GLU A 41 13.85 6.10 4.99
N THR A 42 13.78 5.32 3.90
CA THR A 42 14.46 5.66 2.64
C THR A 42 13.85 6.88 1.98
N ALA A 43 12.52 6.98 1.95
CA ALA A 43 11.81 8.14 1.42
C ALA A 43 12.10 9.41 2.24
N GLU A 44 12.08 9.32 3.57
CA GLU A 44 12.40 10.44 4.46
C GLU A 44 13.84 10.93 4.24
N LYS A 45 14.81 10.01 4.09
CA LYS A 45 16.20 10.34 3.77
C LYS A 45 16.39 10.93 2.38
N TYR A 46 15.59 10.51 1.41
CA TYR A 46 15.57 11.12 0.09
C TYR A 46 15.09 12.57 0.18
N LEU A 47 13.96 12.82 0.87
CA LEU A 47 13.40 14.17 1.05
C LEU A 47 14.32 15.08 1.88
N SER A 48 15.12 14.52 2.80
CA SER A 48 16.12 15.28 3.57
C SER A 48 17.46 15.48 2.84
N TYR A 49 17.58 15.00 1.60
CA TYR A 49 18.81 15.01 0.78
C TYR A 49 19.98 14.23 1.40
N GLU A 50 19.72 13.31 2.33
CA GLU A 50 20.70 12.36 2.85
C GLU A 50 20.99 11.23 1.86
N LEU A 51 20.00 10.85 1.05
CA LEU A 51 20.14 9.93 -0.08
C LEU A 51 19.82 10.65 -1.38
N ASN A 52 20.60 10.38 -2.43
CA ASN A 52 20.22 10.79 -3.77
C ASN A 52 19.21 9.80 -4.39
N TYR A 53 18.56 10.21 -5.49
CA TYR A 53 17.57 9.39 -6.19
C TYR A 53 18.05 7.97 -6.51
N LYS A 54 19.30 7.81 -6.98
CA LYS A 54 19.82 6.50 -7.37
C LYS A 54 19.91 5.56 -6.17
N GLU A 55 20.42 6.06 -5.04
CA GLU A 55 20.55 5.30 -3.80
C GLU A 55 19.18 4.94 -3.24
N ALA A 56 18.25 5.90 -3.21
CA ALA A 56 16.89 5.64 -2.75
C ALA A 56 16.17 4.62 -3.64
N LYS A 57 16.29 4.75 -4.97
CA LYS A 57 15.65 3.86 -5.93
C LYS A 57 16.17 2.42 -5.83
N GLU A 58 17.49 2.24 -5.68
CA GLU A 58 18.11 0.92 -5.50
C GLU A 58 17.54 0.21 -4.26
N ILE A 59 17.45 0.91 -3.13
CA ILE A 59 16.87 0.35 -1.91
C ILE A 59 15.38 0.01 -2.11
N ILE A 60 14.59 0.90 -2.70
CA ILE A 60 13.16 0.65 -2.93
C ILE A 60 12.94 -0.54 -3.88
N ASP A 61 13.78 -0.72 -4.90
CA ASP A 61 13.69 -1.85 -5.82
C ASP A 61 14.01 -3.18 -5.15
N ASP A 62 15.01 -3.20 -4.27
CA ASP A 62 15.32 -4.38 -3.46
C ASP A 62 14.13 -4.75 -2.55
N LEU A 63 13.48 -3.75 -1.94
CA LEU A 63 12.28 -3.97 -1.12
C LEU A 63 11.08 -4.49 -1.92
N GLN A 64 10.92 -4.05 -3.18
CA GLN A 64 9.89 -4.61 -4.07
C GLN A 64 10.17 -6.08 -4.37
N SER A 65 11.43 -6.42 -4.69
CA SER A 65 11.82 -7.81 -4.91
C SER A 65 11.59 -8.66 -3.66
N ASP A 66 11.91 -8.13 -2.47
CA ASP A 66 11.64 -8.80 -1.20
C ASP A 66 10.15 -9.04 -0.93
N MET A 67 9.25 -8.25 -1.53
CA MET A 67 7.80 -8.36 -1.43
C MET A 67 7.16 -9.22 -2.52
N GLU A 68 7.92 -9.73 -3.50
CA GLU A 68 7.39 -10.56 -4.60
C GLU A 68 6.70 -11.85 -4.10
N TYR A 69 7.07 -12.35 -2.91
CA TYR A 69 6.45 -13.52 -2.28
C TYR A 69 4.93 -13.38 -2.10
N VAL A 70 4.41 -12.15 -2.04
CA VAL A 70 2.97 -11.92 -1.93
C VAL A 70 2.21 -12.53 -3.11
N SER A 71 2.82 -12.58 -4.29
CA SER A 71 2.22 -13.20 -5.47
C SER A 71 2.08 -14.73 -5.36
N ASP A 72 2.85 -15.35 -4.46
CA ASP A 72 2.81 -16.79 -4.17
C ASP A 72 1.83 -17.13 -3.03
N LEU A 73 1.33 -16.13 -2.30
CA LEU A 73 0.35 -16.33 -1.24
C LEU A 73 -1.03 -16.68 -1.81
N SER A 74 -1.74 -17.58 -1.12
CA SER A 74 -3.15 -17.82 -1.39
C SER A 74 -3.98 -16.61 -0.97
N THR A 75 -5.06 -16.29 -1.69
CA THR A 75 -6.01 -15.24 -1.27
C THR A 75 -6.71 -15.54 0.05
N GLU A 76 -6.66 -16.80 0.51
CA GLU A 76 -7.16 -17.24 1.82
C GLU A 76 -6.13 -17.05 2.94
N ASP A 77 -4.88 -16.71 2.60
CA ASP A 77 -3.83 -16.41 3.58
C ASP A 77 -4.19 -15.11 4.32
N PRO A 78 -4.18 -15.09 5.67
CA PRO A 78 -4.53 -13.90 6.43
C PRO A 78 -3.62 -12.69 6.15
N ASN A 79 -2.39 -12.91 5.65
CA ASN A 79 -1.45 -11.85 5.30
C ASN A 79 -1.54 -11.41 3.82
N TYR A 80 -2.27 -12.12 2.95
CA TYR A 80 -2.32 -11.82 1.51
C TYR A 80 -2.70 -10.35 1.23
N PHE A 81 -3.87 -9.92 1.72
CA PHE A 81 -4.34 -8.56 1.49
C PHE A 81 -3.50 -7.48 2.17
N PRO A 82 -3.17 -7.57 3.48
CA PRO A 82 -2.36 -6.52 4.11
C PRO A 82 -0.96 -6.42 3.48
N ASP A 83 -0.29 -7.54 3.18
CA ASP A 83 1.04 -7.52 2.56
C ASP A 83 0.96 -7.00 1.11
N SER A 84 -0.09 -7.36 0.35
CA SER A 84 -0.34 -6.84 -1.00
C SER A 84 -0.58 -5.33 -1.02
N ASN A 85 -1.25 -4.78 -0.02
CA ASN A 85 -1.46 -3.34 0.08
C ASN A 85 -0.12 -2.62 0.32
N ILE A 86 0.73 -3.16 1.21
CA ILE A 86 2.08 -2.64 1.44
C ILE A 86 2.94 -2.72 0.18
N HIS A 87 2.95 -3.87 -0.50
CA HIS A 87 3.71 -4.03 -1.75
C HIS A 87 3.27 -2.99 -2.80
N THR A 88 1.96 -2.77 -2.93
CA THR A 88 1.41 -1.75 -3.85
C THR A 88 1.80 -0.33 -3.44
N ALA A 89 1.82 -0.02 -2.14
CA ALA A 89 2.23 1.28 -1.64
C ALA A 89 3.74 1.54 -1.89
N ILE A 90 4.60 0.55 -1.69
CA ILE A 90 6.03 0.64 -2.03
C ILE A 90 6.22 0.85 -3.55
N MET A 91 5.38 0.23 -4.38
CA MET A 91 5.36 0.48 -5.82
C MET A 91 4.96 1.92 -6.17
N GLY A 92 3.93 2.46 -5.51
CA GLY A 92 3.54 3.87 -5.63
C GLY A 92 4.67 4.83 -5.29
N LEU A 93 5.35 4.59 -4.16
CA LEU A 93 6.52 5.36 -3.74
C LEU A 93 7.63 5.37 -4.78
N SER A 94 7.95 4.21 -5.37
CA SER A 94 8.97 4.12 -6.43
C SER A 94 8.63 4.99 -7.64
N ILE A 95 7.34 5.03 -8.02
CA ILE A 95 6.85 5.88 -9.11
C ILE A 95 6.99 7.36 -8.77
N HIS A 96 6.63 7.78 -7.56
CA HIS A 96 6.73 9.18 -7.15
C HIS A 96 8.18 9.64 -6.95
N LEU A 97 9.09 8.76 -6.50
CA LEU A 97 10.53 9.04 -6.50
C LEU A 97 11.08 9.29 -7.91
N ILE A 98 10.63 8.51 -8.90
CA ILE A 98 11.00 8.73 -10.30
C ILE A 98 10.48 10.09 -10.77
N ASP A 99 9.20 10.38 -10.53
CA ASP A 99 8.57 11.62 -10.98
C ASP A 99 9.24 12.86 -10.36
N ASP A 100 9.54 12.80 -9.07
CA ASP A 100 10.23 13.86 -8.35
C ASP A 100 11.65 14.08 -8.87
N ASN A 101 12.42 13.01 -9.14
CA ASN A 101 13.75 13.16 -9.72
C ASN A 101 13.73 13.84 -11.11
N PHE A 102 12.66 13.64 -11.90
CA PHE A 102 12.54 14.28 -13.22
C PHE A 102 11.98 15.71 -13.16
N LYS A 103 11.02 15.98 -12.27
CA LYS A 103 10.30 17.25 -12.22
C LYS A 103 10.79 18.19 -11.12
N GLY A 104 11.13 17.64 -9.95
CA GLY A 104 11.62 18.36 -8.77
C GLY A 104 10.70 19.51 -8.37
N SER A 105 9.42 19.24 -8.10
CA SER A 105 8.42 20.24 -7.75
C SER A 105 7.81 20.00 -6.37
N ASP A 106 7.21 21.04 -5.81
CA ASP A 106 6.47 20.93 -4.54
C ASP A 106 5.37 19.85 -4.61
N GLU A 107 4.76 19.66 -5.78
CA GLU A 107 3.72 18.64 -5.99
C GLU A 107 4.30 17.22 -5.93
N THR A 108 5.42 16.95 -6.60
CA THR A 108 6.06 15.63 -6.57
C THR A 108 6.64 15.32 -5.20
N TYR A 109 7.17 16.33 -4.52
CA TYR A 109 7.61 16.23 -3.13
C TYR A 109 6.46 15.84 -2.19
N SER A 110 5.31 16.53 -2.29
CA SER A 110 4.13 16.21 -1.47
C SER A 110 3.58 14.81 -1.74
N LYS A 111 3.71 14.28 -2.97
CA LYS A 111 3.29 12.91 -3.28
C LYS A 111 4.10 11.86 -2.52
N ILE A 112 5.41 12.06 -2.39
CA ILE A 112 6.26 11.18 -1.59
C ILE A 112 5.86 11.24 -0.10
N GLN A 113 5.47 12.42 0.40
CA GLN A 113 4.95 12.55 1.77
C GLN A 113 3.61 11.81 1.95
N ASP A 114 2.71 11.91 0.97
CA ASP A 114 1.44 11.16 0.98
C ASP A 114 1.70 9.64 1.04
N ASP A 115 2.68 9.14 0.27
CA ASP A 115 3.04 7.71 0.28
C ASP A 115 3.63 7.26 1.63
N ILE A 116 4.46 8.10 2.26
CA ILE A 116 5.00 7.84 3.61
C ILE A 116 3.84 7.68 4.61
N GLU A 117 2.87 8.60 4.59
CA GLU A 117 1.72 8.55 5.50
C GLU A 117 0.79 7.37 5.21
N GLU A 118 0.67 6.97 3.95
CA GLU A 118 -0.07 5.75 3.59
C GLU A 118 0.64 4.49 4.11
N LEU A 119 1.95 4.37 3.93
CA LEU A 119 2.72 3.26 4.46
C LEU A 119 2.62 3.17 5.99
N LYS A 120 2.67 4.30 6.71
CA LYS A 120 2.47 4.34 8.17
C LYS A 120 1.09 3.79 8.57
N LYS A 121 0.02 4.23 7.91
CA LYS A 121 -1.35 3.72 8.18
C LYS A 121 -1.51 2.23 7.94
N LEU A 122 -0.74 1.66 7.00
CA LEU A 122 -0.82 0.23 6.68
C LEU A 122 -0.11 -0.66 7.71
N ILE A 123 0.78 -0.09 8.53
CA ILE A 123 1.55 -0.83 9.54
C ILE A 123 1.19 -0.50 11.00
N ASP A 124 0.35 0.52 11.22
CA ASP A 124 -0.24 0.89 12.52
C ASP A 124 -1.47 0.02 12.89
#